data_AF-A0ABD3QM08-F1
#
_entry.id   AF-A0ABD3QM08-F1
#
_cell.length_a   1.000
_cell.length_b   1.000
_cell.length_c   1.000
_cell.angle_alpha   90.00
_cell.angle_beta   90.00
_cell.angle_gamma   90.00
#
_symmetry.space_group_name_H-M   'P 1'
#
loop_
_entity.id
_entity.type
_entity.pdbx_description
1 polymer ?
#
loop_
_entity_poly.entity_id
_entity_poly.type
_entity_poly.pdbx_seq_one_letter_code
_entity_poly.pdbx_strand_id
1 'polypeptide(L)'
;MRFWNGISFLLLQSARAFTNQRAIRQCVLRTGISHPTRESWTGTLMLSSKMFGSKYTAEERTKTEQQSTNSFQSPTFRVYIEDTDAYGVMYNSNYVRSYERALLQHAPLASHTGDESISLNRKWILSSISNQKFRSSPALGEEYVIRGHLIESDYCGQFIGNLGAGIGHRKGIGAFVHNSAVVTVTTASCHPKKGSTAITSAITLPENGKVYERRYIPYHDEFDHHHDSNSSGHSYFIPLRNAMNFFERSRSDFLGGPQSLRKLQVEDALIWVVTGVDNGKLLLCENIILDKRHMDVMPVDEYSSEDKMNNILTVEPKMIDSSTGNEVVVRTAFEVKRRGMIIDCHHALLLNEGGNRTKLLAQATCTILALKGSTRRPTSNLPQWLLDKFAQVP
;
A
#
# COMPACT_ATOMS: atom_id res chain seq x y z
N MET A 1 -5.47 -25.83 -43.04
CA MET A 1 -6.00 -24.65 -43.74
C MET A 1 -6.48 -23.64 -42.70
N ARG A 2 -5.86 -22.43 -42.68
CA ARG A 2 -6.33 -21.16 -42.05
C ARG A 2 -6.49 -21.20 -40.50
N PHE A 3 -5.97 -20.32 -39.65
CA PHE A 3 -5.44 -18.95 -39.68
C PHE A 3 -4.43 -18.82 -38.52
N TRP A 4 -3.17 -18.47 -38.77
CA TRP A 4 -2.24 -17.91 -37.78
C TRP A 4 -1.32 -16.96 -38.53
N ASN A 5 -1.66 -15.68 -38.56
CA ASN A 5 -0.82 -14.58 -39.06
C ASN A 5 -1.44 -13.27 -38.59
N GLY A 6 -0.92 -12.68 -37.51
CA GLY A 6 -1.45 -11.41 -37.00
C GLY A 6 -0.83 -10.82 -35.73
N ILE A 7 0.36 -11.25 -35.28
CA ILE A 7 0.98 -10.70 -34.06
C ILE A 7 2.36 -10.04 -34.31
N SER A 8 2.94 -10.16 -35.51
CA SER A 8 4.31 -9.66 -35.76
C SER A 8 4.41 -8.19 -36.19
N PHE A 9 3.31 -7.45 -36.37
CA PHE A 9 3.35 -6.06 -36.88
C PHE A 9 3.18 -4.95 -35.81
N LEU A 10 2.85 -5.30 -34.57
CA LEU A 10 2.64 -4.34 -33.48
C LEU A 10 3.90 -4.08 -32.62
N LEU A 11 4.95 -4.90 -32.75
CA LEU A 11 6.21 -4.75 -32.01
C LEU A 11 7.16 -3.71 -32.61
N LEU A 12 6.96 -3.26 -33.86
CA LEU A 12 7.84 -2.26 -34.49
C LEU A 12 7.40 -0.79 -34.28
N GLN A 13 6.16 -0.53 -33.85
CA GLN A 13 5.71 0.84 -33.57
C GLN A 13 5.96 1.30 -32.12
N SER A 14 6.17 0.38 -31.17
CA SER A 14 6.52 0.72 -29.79
C SER A 14 7.97 1.18 -29.61
N ALA A 15 8.87 0.87 -30.55
CA ALA A 15 10.25 1.33 -30.51
C ALA A 15 10.40 2.86 -30.74
N ARG A 16 9.41 3.52 -31.37
CA ARG A 16 9.44 4.99 -31.56
C ARG A 16 8.95 5.79 -30.35
N ALA A 17 8.29 5.16 -29.38
CA ALA A 17 7.93 5.81 -28.11
C ALA A 17 9.10 5.85 -27.10
N PHE A 18 10.13 5.03 -27.30
CA PHE A 18 11.29 4.92 -26.40
C PHE A 18 12.27 6.09 -26.47
N THR A 19 12.26 6.89 -27.54
CA THR A 19 13.14 8.06 -27.67
C THR A 19 12.75 9.24 -26.76
N ASN A 20 11.55 9.23 -26.16
CA ASN A 20 11.11 10.30 -25.25
C ASN A 20 11.59 10.14 -23.79
N GLN A 21 12.20 9.03 -23.41
CA GLN A 21 12.77 8.89 -22.05
C GLN A 21 14.05 9.73 -21.84
N ARG A 22 14.76 10.15 -22.90
CA ARG A 22 15.89 11.09 -22.77
C ARG A 22 15.44 12.52 -22.41
N ALA A 23 14.21 12.92 -22.75
CA ALA A 23 13.66 14.23 -22.38
C ALA A 23 13.39 14.36 -20.86
N ILE A 24 13.20 13.23 -20.16
CA ILE A 24 12.99 13.19 -18.70
C ILE A 24 14.26 13.59 -17.95
N ARG A 25 15.46 13.43 -18.53
CA ARG A 25 16.74 13.80 -17.88
C ARG A 25 17.22 15.22 -18.17
N GLN A 26 16.75 15.89 -19.23
CA GLN A 26 17.26 17.23 -19.59
C GLN A 26 16.40 18.40 -19.10
N CYS A 27 15.15 18.17 -18.67
CA CYS A 27 14.27 19.26 -18.26
C CYS A 27 14.53 19.78 -16.82
N VAL A 28 15.43 19.15 -16.05
CA VAL A 28 15.81 19.58 -14.68
C VAL A 28 17.17 20.33 -14.66
N LEU A 29 17.85 20.50 -15.79
CA LEU A 29 19.20 21.12 -15.83
C LEU A 29 19.36 22.34 -16.76
N ARG A 30 18.29 22.95 -17.27
CA ARG A 30 18.39 24.19 -18.06
C ARG A 30 17.28 25.19 -17.76
N THR A 31 17.44 25.93 -16.66
CA THR A 31 16.99 27.32 -16.58
C THR A 31 18.11 28.12 -15.93
N GLY A 32 19.04 28.59 -16.76
CA GLY A 32 19.86 29.75 -16.43
C GLY A 32 18.97 30.98 -16.51
N ILE A 33 18.68 31.57 -15.35
CA ILE A 33 18.13 32.91 -15.23
C ILE A 33 19.06 33.66 -14.27
N SER A 34 19.52 34.81 -14.74
CA SER A 34 20.42 35.77 -14.12
C SER A 34 19.98 36.19 -12.71
N HIS A 35 20.96 36.27 -11.81
CA HIS A 35 20.87 36.87 -10.48
C HIS A 35 20.30 38.30 -10.50
N PRO A 36 19.60 38.68 -9.42
CA PRO A 36 20.12 39.79 -8.62
C PRO A 36 20.34 39.41 -7.14
N THR A 37 21.45 39.92 -6.62
CA THR A 37 21.76 40.28 -5.22
C THR A 37 21.23 39.41 -4.07
N ARG A 38 22.12 38.48 -3.69
CA ARG A 38 22.53 38.03 -2.34
C ARG A 38 21.95 38.84 -1.15
N GLU A 39 20.92 38.30 -0.50
CA GLU A 39 20.65 38.52 0.93
C GLU A 39 20.82 37.19 1.67
N SER A 40 21.75 37.18 2.63
CA SER A 40 22.10 36.04 3.46
C SER A 40 21.08 35.85 4.58
N TRP A 41 20.34 34.75 4.54
CA TRP A 41 19.61 34.24 5.70
C TRP A 41 20.50 33.31 6.51
N THR A 42 21.26 33.88 7.46
CA THR A 42 21.78 33.14 8.61
C THR A 42 20.70 33.13 9.69
N GLY A 43 19.87 32.08 9.67
CA GLY A 43 18.95 31.78 10.77
C GLY A 43 19.71 31.21 11.96
N THR A 44 20.17 32.08 12.85
CA THR A 44 20.73 31.76 14.16
C THR A 44 19.64 31.12 15.03
N LEU A 45 19.82 29.85 15.39
CA LEU A 45 19.10 29.20 16.49
C LEU A 45 19.59 29.80 17.82
N MET A 46 18.84 30.77 18.35
CA MET A 46 18.99 31.28 19.71
C MET A 46 18.49 30.23 20.71
N LEU A 47 19.42 29.47 21.29
CA LEU A 47 19.20 28.69 22.50
C LEU A 47 19.40 29.60 23.72
N SER A 48 18.30 29.99 24.35
CA SER A 48 18.28 30.67 25.65
C SER A 48 18.71 29.70 26.75
N SER A 49 19.96 29.80 27.20
CA SER A 49 20.45 29.15 28.42
C SER A 49 20.26 30.09 29.62
N LYS A 50 19.43 29.69 30.58
CA LYS A 50 19.47 30.25 31.94
C LYS A 50 20.34 29.38 32.83
N MET A 51 21.22 30.07 33.54
CA MET A 51 22.18 29.57 34.51
C MET A 51 21.51 28.76 35.62
N PHE A 52 22.10 27.63 35.98
CA PHE A 52 22.29 27.23 37.39
C PHE A 52 23.57 26.40 37.47
N GLY A 53 24.52 26.88 38.26
CA GLY A 53 25.79 26.21 38.51
C GLY A 53 25.63 25.03 39.46
N SER A 54 26.34 23.96 39.18
CA SER A 54 26.81 23.03 40.20
C SER A 54 28.04 22.30 39.69
N LYS A 55 29.11 22.38 40.47
CA LYS A 55 30.41 21.76 40.21
C LYS A 55 30.28 20.25 40.41
N TYR A 56 30.53 19.47 39.37
CA TYR A 56 30.94 18.07 39.51
C TYR A 56 32.11 17.77 38.59
N THR A 57 33.14 17.20 39.20
CA THR A 57 34.43 16.83 38.67
C THR A 57 34.36 15.70 37.63
N ALA A 58 35.25 15.80 36.65
CA ALA A 58 35.40 14.90 35.52
C ALA A 58 35.86 13.50 35.92
N GLU A 59 35.12 12.49 35.45
CA GLU A 59 35.65 11.18 35.07
C GLU A 59 35.09 10.81 33.69
N GLU A 60 35.90 11.10 32.68
CA GLU A 60 35.64 10.88 31.27
C GLU A 60 35.87 9.40 30.95
N ARG A 61 34.84 8.57 31.17
CA ARG A 61 34.75 7.23 30.56
C ARG A 61 34.08 7.37 29.20
N THR A 62 34.88 7.24 28.15
CA THR A 62 34.46 7.01 26.75
C THR A 62 33.60 5.75 26.67
N LYS A 63 32.30 5.91 26.90
CA LYS A 63 31.29 4.98 26.42
C LYS A 63 31.11 5.27 24.94
N THR A 64 31.66 4.41 24.10
CA THR A 64 31.24 4.28 22.70
C THR A 64 29.74 4.01 22.74
N GLU A 65 28.92 5.03 22.46
CA GLU A 65 27.49 4.86 22.22
C GLU A 65 27.36 3.87 21.07
N GLN A 66 27.04 2.62 21.40
CA GLN A 66 26.45 1.69 20.46
C GLN A 66 25.12 2.31 20.04
N GLN A 67 25.15 3.11 18.96
CA GLN A 67 23.96 3.45 18.20
C GLN A 67 23.29 2.13 17.83
N SER A 68 22.26 1.75 18.59
CA SER A 68 21.38 0.66 18.21
C SER A 68 20.90 0.97 16.80
N THR A 69 21.30 0.16 15.83
CA THR A 69 21.05 0.41 14.42
C THR A 69 19.58 0.18 14.13
N ASN A 70 18.73 1.15 14.48
CA ASN A 70 17.29 1.19 14.20
C ASN A 70 17.02 1.44 12.70
N SER A 71 17.98 1.17 11.84
CA SER A 71 17.87 1.40 10.40
C SER A 71 18.30 0.15 9.65
N PHE A 72 17.61 -0.11 8.54
CA PHE A 72 17.98 -1.19 7.63
C PHE A 72 17.98 -0.73 6.19
N GLN A 73 18.69 -1.47 5.35
CA GLN A 73 18.66 -1.30 3.92
C GLN A 73 18.44 -2.67 3.27
N SER A 74 17.49 -2.74 2.34
CA SER A 74 17.33 -3.93 1.51
C SER A 74 18.49 -4.09 0.52
N PRO A 75 18.63 -5.27 -0.11
CA PRO A 75 19.34 -5.43 -1.35
C PRO A 75 18.80 -4.49 -2.43
N THR A 76 19.58 -4.38 -3.48
CA THR A 76 19.16 -3.72 -4.70
C THR A 76 18.08 -4.55 -5.38
N PHE A 77 16.92 -3.95 -5.57
CA PHE A 77 15.86 -4.45 -6.44
C PHE A 77 16.01 -3.83 -7.82
N ARG A 78 15.50 -4.53 -8.83
CA ARG A 78 15.37 -4.01 -10.19
C ARG A 78 13.89 -3.89 -10.53
N VAL A 79 13.50 -2.82 -11.21
CA VAL A 79 12.14 -2.65 -11.71
C VAL A 79 11.92 -3.54 -12.92
N TYR A 80 10.97 -4.45 -12.83
CA TYR A 80 10.57 -5.31 -13.94
C TYR A 80 9.25 -4.84 -14.59
N ILE A 81 8.89 -5.45 -15.72
CA ILE A 81 7.71 -5.02 -16.49
C ILE A 81 6.41 -5.23 -15.69
N GLU A 82 6.36 -6.29 -14.88
CA GLU A 82 5.27 -6.59 -13.96
C GLU A 82 5.14 -5.58 -12.81
N ASP A 83 6.21 -4.81 -12.54
CA ASP A 83 6.18 -3.76 -11.53
C ASP A 83 5.59 -2.46 -12.07
N THR A 84 5.50 -2.32 -13.40
CA THR A 84 5.16 -1.07 -14.09
C THR A 84 3.80 -1.08 -14.79
N ASP A 85 3.20 0.11 -14.90
CA ASP A 85 1.99 0.35 -15.67
C ASP A 85 2.26 0.46 -17.19
N ALA A 86 1.21 0.74 -17.96
CA ALA A 86 1.30 0.94 -19.41
C ALA A 86 2.21 2.12 -19.82
N TYR A 87 2.59 2.99 -18.89
CA TYR A 87 3.52 4.10 -19.10
C TYR A 87 4.96 3.77 -18.67
N GLY A 88 5.23 2.55 -18.21
CA GLY A 88 6.53 2.13 -17.71
C GLY A 88 6.87 2.75 -16.35
N VAL A 89 5.85 3.17 -15.59
CA VAL A 89 5.95 3.77 -14.26
C VAL A 89 5.53 2.72 -13.24
N MET A 90 6.27 2.55 -12.14
CA MET A 90 5.90 1.61 -11.08
C MET A 90 4.47 1.88 -10.56
N TYR A 91 3.65 0.83 -10.52
CA TYR A 91 2.30 0.89 -9.93
C TYR A 91 2.35 1.28 -8.46
N ASN A 92 1.34 2.01 -7.98
CA ASN A 92 1.35 2.54 -6.61
C ASN A 92 1.35 1.43 -5.56
N SER A 93 0.57 0.39 -5.80
CA SER A 93 0.52 -0.84 -5.00
C SER A 93 1.84 -1.61 -5.00
N ASN A 94 2.64 -1.51 -6.06
CA ASN A 94 3.92 -2.21 -6.15
C ASN A 94 4.98 -1.62 -5.22
N TYR A 95 4.87 -0.34 -4.81
CA TYR A 95 5.70 0.17 -3.71
C TYR A 95 5.42 -0.55 -2.39
N VAL A 96 4.15 -0.87 -2.10
CA VAL A 96 3.78 -1.65 -0.91
C VAL A 96 4.37 -3.05 -0.99
N ARG A 97 4.32 -3.68 -2.18
CA ARG A 97 4.98 -4.98 -2.43
C ARG A 97 6.49 -4.92 -2.21
N SER A 98 7.15 -3.86 -2.65
CA SER A 98 8.60 -3.67 -2.43
C SER A 98 8.93 -3.48 -0.96
N TYR A 99 8.08 -2.77 -0.22
CA TYR A 99 8.20 -2.63 1.24
C TYR A 99 8.04 -3.97 1.94
N GLU A 100 7.01 -4.76 1.61
CA GLU A 100 6.82 -6.11 2.15
C GLU A 100 8.04 -7.01 1.90
N ARG A 101 8.55 -7.04 0.66
CA ARG A 101 9.76 -7.82 0.30
C ARG A 101 10.99 -7.40 1.13
N ALA A 102 11.23 -6.09 1.23
CA ALA A 102 12.36 -5.55 1.99
C ALA A 102 12.27 -5.88 3.49
N LEU A 103 11.06 -5.78 4.06
CA LEU A 103 10.81 -6.08 5.47
C LEU A 103 10.99 -7.56 5.77
N LEU A 104 10.41 -8.44 4.94
CA LEU A 104 10.45 -9.89 5.14
C LEU A 104 11.87 -10.46 5.07
N GLN A 105 12.74 -9.87 4.25
CA GLN A 105 14.07 -10.41 4.00
C GLN A 105 15.16 -9.77 4.87
N HIS A 106 14.99 -8.51 5.31
CA HIS A 106 16.12 -7.71 5.82
C HIS A 106 15.83 -6.79 7.00
N ALA A 107 14.59 -6.69 7.49
CA ALA A 107 14.37 -5.93 8.70
C ALA A 107 15.10 -6.64 9.87
N PRO A 108 16.02 -5.95 10.59
CA PRO A 108 16.68 -6.47 11.78
C PRO A 108 15.64 -6.49 12.89
N LEU A 109 14.80 -7.50 12.86
CA LEU A 109 13.83 -7.74 13.90
C LEU A 109 14.60 -8.36 15.04
N ALA A 110 14.98 -7.51 15.99
CA ALA A 110 15.66 -7.94 17.21
C ALA A 110 14.87 -9.10 17.82
N SER A 111 15.49 -10.28 17.84
CA SER A 111 15.05 -11.42 18.65
C SER A 111 15.24 -11.04 20.12
N HIS A 112 14.37 -10.17 20.63
CA HIS A 112 14.41 -9.74 22.04
C HIS A 112 14.18 -10.91 23.00
N THR A 113 13.65 -12.02 22.51
CA THR A 113 13.68 -13.31 23.18
C THR A 113 14.89 -14.07 22.64
N GLY A 114 15.92 -14.31 23.46
CA GLY A 114 17.16 -15.05 23.11
C GLY A 114 16.95 -16.52 22.72
N ASP A 115 15.79 -16.83 22.15
CA ASP A 115 15.39 -18.11 21.60
C ASP A 115 15.42 -17.99 20.07
N GLU A 116 16.61 -18.23 19.50
CA GLU A 116 16.85 -18.20 18.07
C GLU A 116 15.96 -19.19 17.30
N SER A 117 15.42 -20.21 17.98
CA SER A 117 14.58 -21.26 17.38
C SER A 117 13.19 -20.78 16.94
N ILE A 118 12.66 -19.69 17.53
CA ILE A 118 11.32 -19.16 17.20
C ILE A 118 11.37 -18.14 16.05
N SER A 119 12.58 -17.71 15.64
CA SER A 119 12.76 -16.57 14.75
C SER A 119 12.40 -16.82 13.27
N LEU A 120 12.43 -18.06 12.79
CA LEU A 120 12.35 -18.36 11.35
C LEU A 120 10.94 -18.37 10.75
N ASN A 121 9.87 -18.43 11.56
CA ASN A 121 8.50 -18.61 11.05
C ASN A 121 7.55 -17.43 11.32
N ARG A 122 8.03 -16.31 11.86
CA ARG A 122 7.17 -15.13 12.03
C ARG A 122 6.95 -14.44 10.68
N LYS A 123 5.86 -14.80 10.01
CA LYS A 123 5.42 -14.11 8.80
C LYS A 123 4.81 -12.76 9.20
N TRP A 124 5.51 -11.70 8.83
CA TRP A 124 5.09 -10.32 9.02
C TRP A 124 4.06 -9.91 7.98
N ILE A 125 3.08 -9.12 8.40
CA ILE A 125 2.03 -8.57 7.55
C ILE A 125 2.13 -7.06 7.60
N LEU A 126 2.24 -6.41 6.44
CA LEU A 126 2.11 -4.96 6.35
C LEU A 126 0.63 -4.61 6.54
N SER A 127 0.28 -4.19 7.75
CA SER A 127 -1.10 -3.96 8.18
C SER A 127 -1.56 -2.52 8.00
N SER A 128 -0.65 -1.56 7.93
CA SER A 128 -1.00 -0.17 7.63
C SER A 128 0.06 0.57 6.83
N ILE A 129 -0.39 1.52 6.02
CA ILE A 129 0.43 2.52 5.35
C ILE A 129 -0.22 3.90 5.50
N SER A 130 0.59 4.89 5.87
CA SER A 130 0.15 6.28 6.03
C SER A 130 1.24 7.23 5.53
N ASN A 131 0.85 8.49 5.27
CA ASN A 131 1.77 9.52 4.81
C ASN A 131 2.64 9.07 3.62
N GLN A 132 2.08 8.23 2.72
CA GLN A 132 2.81 7.77 1.54
C GLN A 132 2.88 8.90 0.53
N LYS A 133 4.09 9.31 0.14
CA LYS A 133 4.34 10.40 -0.80
C LYS A 133 5.06 9.89 -2.02
N PHE A 134 4.57 10.29 -3.19
CA PHE A 134 5.14 9.95 -4.49
C PHE A 134 5.89 11.17 -5.02
N ARG A 135 7.22 11.09 -5.08
CA ARG A 135 8.05 12.16 -5.64
C ARG A 135 8.36 11.93 -7.11
N SER A 136 8.59 10.67 -7.47
CA SER A 136 8.92 10.22 -8.82
C SER A 136 8.76 8.70 -8.90
N SER A 137 9.02 8.12 -10.07
CA SER A 137 8.98 6.67 -10.24
C SER A 137 10.28 6.16 -10.86
N PRO A 138 10.82 5.03 -10.39
CA PRO A 138 11.97 4.42 -11.02
C PRO A 138 11.58 3.91 -12.42
N ALA A 139 12.48 4.06 -13.38
CA ALA A 139 12.26 3.60 -14.74
C ALA A 139 12.33 2.06 -14.83
N LEU A 140 11.73 1.48 -15.87
CA LEU A 140 11.89 0.06 -16.19
C LEU A 140 13.38 -0.31 -16.29
N GLY A 141 13.80 -1.34 -15.56
CA GLY A 141 15.20 -1.78 -15.46
C GLY A 141 16.07 -0.97 -14.49
N GLU A 142 15.55 0.11 -13.90
CA GLU A 142 16.27 0.89 -12.89
C GLU A 142 16.42 0.08 -11.59
N GLU A 143 17.52 0.32 -10.91
CA GLU A 143 17.86 -0.31 -9.64
C GLU A 143 17.56 0.61 -8.46
N TYR A 144 16.87 0.09 -7.46
CA TYR A 144 16.47 0.84 -6.27
C TYR A 144 16.69 0.01 -5.00
N VAL A 145 16.80 0.70 -3.88
CA VAL A 145 16.90 0.11 -2.54
C VAL A 145 15.77 0.64 -1.68
N ILE A 146 15.31 -0.17 -0.73
CA ILE A 146 14.41 0.25 0.34
C ILE A 146 15.26 0.53 1.58
N ARG A 147 15.11 1.72 2.14
CA ARG A 147 15.70 2.11 3.42
C ARG A 147 14.59 2.23 4.44
N GLY A 148 14.77 1.61 5.58
CA GLY A 148 13.84 1.72 6.69
C GLY A 148 14.49 2.32 7.91
N HIS A 149 13.75 3.14 8.64
CA HIS A 149 14.08 3.57 9.99
C HIS A 149 12.94 3.17 10.93
N LEU A 150 13.27 2.39 11.94
CA LEU A 150 12.37 1.97 12.99
C LEU A 150 12.03 3.14 13.90
N ILE A 151 10.74 3.47 13.99
CA ILE A 151 10.22 4.56 14.81
C ILE A 151 9.85 4.00 16.18
N GLU A 152 9.01 2.97 16.18
CA GLU A 152 8.41 2.42 17.38
C GLU A 152 8.25 0.91 17.22
N SER A 153 8.58 0.15 18.26
CA SER A 153 8.31 -1.28 18.37
C SER A 153 7.51 -1.52 19.63
N ASP A 154 6.33 -2.10 19.50
CA ASP A 154 5.55 -2.56 20.63
C ASP A 154 5.94 -4.00 21.00
N TYR A 155 5.88 -4.33 22.29
CA TYR A 155 6.05 -5.68 22.81
C TYR A 155 5.03 -6.66 22.23
N CYS A 156 3.91 -6.15 21.72
CA CYS A 156 2.87 -6.94 21.05
C CYS A 156 3.19 -7.20 19.57
N GLY A 157 4.45 -7.35 19.15
CA GLY A 157 4.78 -7.79 17.80
C GLY A 157 4.30 -6.83 16.69
N GLN A 158 4.14 -5.55 17.03
CA GLN A 158 3.84 -4.48 16.09
C GLN A 158 5.07 -3.58 15.94
N PHE A 159 5.33 -3.20 14.71
CA PHE A 159 6.45 -2.35 14.33
C PHE A 159 5.95 -1.19 13.47
N ILE A 160 6.35 0.04 13.81
CA ILE A 160 6.14 1.24 13.00
C ILE A 160 7.48 1.72 12.45
N GLY A 161 7.54 1.88 11.13
CA GLY A 161 8.76 2.29 10.43
C GLY A 161 8.53 3.34 9.35
N ASN A 162 9.48 4.24 9.19
CA ASN A 162 9.60 5.09 8.01
C ASN A 162 10.33 4.31 6.92
N LEU A 163 9.67 4.03 5.79
CA LEU A 163 10.30 3.41 4.63
C LEU A 163 10.45 4.41 3.49
N GLY A 164 11.59 4.34 2.81
CA GLY A 164 11.89 5.12 1.61
C GLY A 164 12.45 4.22 0.51
N ALA A 165 11.83 4.25 -0.67
CA ALA A 165 12.35 3.64 -1.88
C ALA A 165 13.16 4.68 -2.66
N GLY A 166 14.43 4.41 -2.93
CA GLY A 166 15.32 5.36 -3.62
C GLY A 166 16.42 4.68 -4.42
N ILE A 167 17.16 5.46 -5.21
CA ILE A 167 18.21 4.94 -6.10
C ILE A 167 19.31 4.24 -5.29
N GLY A 168 19.68 3.03 -5.71
CA GLY A 168 20.78 2.26 -5.13
C GLY A 168 22.12 3.01 -5.25
N HIS A 169 22.90 3.01 -4.17
CA HIS A 169 24.13 3.79 -3.98
C HIS A 169 24.99 4.00 -5.24
N ARG A 170 24.82 5.12 -5.93
CA ARG A 170 25.94 5.78 -6.62
C ARG A 170 26.62 6.66 -5.60
N LYS A 171 27.79 6.24 -5.11
CA LYS A 171 28.62 7.02 -4.16
C LYS A 171 28.72 8.47 -4.67
N GLY A 172 28.28 9.43 -3.84
CA GLY A 172 28.45 10.87 -4.10
C GLY A 172 27.24 11.63 -4.64
N ILE A 173 26.14 10.98 -5.01
CA ILE A 173 24.90 11.67 -5.39
C ILE A 173 23.88 11.44 -4.27
N GLY A 174 23.32 12.52 -3.71
CA GLY A 174 22.33 12.44 -2.64
C GLY A 174 21.23 11.43 -2.98
N ALA A 175 20.83 10.62 -1.99
CA ALA A 175 19.84 9.57 -2.18
C ALA A 175 18.52 10.17 -2.70
N PHE A 176 18.22 9.91 -3.96
CA PHE A 176 16.97 10.34 -4.56
C PHE A 176 15.87 9.35 -4.16
N VAL A 177 14.86 9.84 -3.45
CA VAL A 177 13.73 9.04 -2.95
C VAL A 177 12.57 9.16 -3.93
N HIS A 178 12.13 8.03 -4.48
CA HIS A 178 10.98 7.93 -5.37
C HIS A 178 9.67 7.92 -4.58
N ASN A 179 9.61 7.11 -3.52
CA ASN A 179 8.45 6.94 -2.66
C ASN A 179 8.87 6.85 -1.20
N SER A 180 8.11 7.48 -0.30
CA SER A 180 8.30 7.34 1.14
C SER A 180 6.97 7.10 1.83
N ALA A 181 6.93 6.28 2.85
CA ALA A 181 5.74 6.02 3.64
C ALA A 181 6.06 5.73 5.11
N VAL A 182 5.09 5.94 5.98
CA VAL A 182 5.07 5.35 7.32
C VAL A 182 4.29 4.04 7.22
N VAL A 183 4.93 2.93 7.56
CA VAL A 183 4.30 1.61 7.52
C VAL A 183 4.18 1.04 8.92
N THR A 184 3.11 0.29 9.13
CA THR A 184 2.94 -0.55 10.30
C THR A 184 2.95 -2.00 9.87
N VAL A 185 3.72 -2.80 10.56
CA VAL A 185 3.87 -4.24 10.32
C VAL A 185 3.48 -4.97 11.59
N THR A 186 2.69 -6.02 11.46
CA THR A 186 2.20 -6.84 12.57
C THR A 186 2.56 -8.29 12.31
N THR A 187 2.91 -9.05 13.36
CA THR A 187 3.01 -10.50 13.23
C THR A 187 1.62 -11.12 13.12
N ALA A 188 1.50 -12.23 12.38
CA ALA A 188 0.23 -12.96 12.29
C ALA A 188 -0.32 -13.40 13.66
N SER A 189 0.58 -13.72 14.61
CA SER A 189 0.23 -14.11 15.98
C SER A 189 -0.24 -12.95 16.85
N CYS A 190 0.11 -11.72 16.48
CA CYS A 190 -0.35 -10.53 17.18
C CYS A 190 -1.63 -10.08 16.51
N HIS A 191 -2.66 -10.90 16.71
CA HIS A 191 -4.01 -10.42 16.61
C HIS A 191 -4.12 -9.18 17.49
N PRO A 192 -4.71 -8.08 16.99
CA PRO A 192 -5.01 -6.95 17.85
C PRO A 192 -5.81 -7.52 19.01
N LYS A 193 -5.23 -7.51 20.22
CA LYS A 193 -5.88 -8.06 21.40
C LYS A 193 -7.31 -7.51 21.40
N LYS A 194 -8.30 -8.36 21.71
CA LYS A 194 -9.73 -8.03 21.94
C LYS A 194 -9.98 -6.92 23.01
N GLY A 195 -9.00 -6.06 23.28
CA GLY A 195 -9.14 -4.81 24.00
C GLY A 195 -10.06 -3.85 23.25
N SER A 196 -11.35 -4.03 23.48
CA SER A 196 -12.21 -2.97 23.98
C SER A 196 -12.22 -1.69 23.15
N THR A 197 -12.72 -1.79 21.93
CA THR A 197 -13.78 -0.90 21.44
C THR A 197 -14.34 -1.58 20.20
N ALA A 198 -15.65 -1.64 20.08
CA ALA A 198 -16.28 -2.02 18.83
C ALA A 198 -15.64 -1.18 17.72
N ILE A 199 -14.84 -1.80 16.85
CA ILE A 199 -14.40 -1.21 15.58
C ILE A 199 -15.63 -1.22 14.66
N THR A 200 -16.70 -0.57 15.12
CA THR A 200 -17.50 0.35 14.32
C THR A 200 -16.66 1.61 14.14
N SER A 201 -15.39 1.49 13.74
CA SER A 201 -14.75 2.57 13.01
C SER A 201 -15.60 2.65 11.75
N ALA A 202 -16.61 3.52 11.81
CA ALA A 202 -17.44 3.84 10.67
C ALA A 202 -16.48 4.02 9.53
N ILE A 203 -16.73 3.27 8.44
CA ILE A 203 -15.97 3.46 7.20
C ILE A 203 -15.87 4.97 7.05
N THR A 204 -14.64 5.51 6.97
CA THR A 204 -14.42 6.96 6.88
C THR A 204 -14.79 7.45 5.48
N LEU A 205 -15.96 7.03 5.00
CA LEU A 205 -16.63 7.60 3.86
C LEU A 205 -17.27 8.89 4.36
N PRO A 206 -17.13 9.99 3.63
CA PRO A 206 -17.84 11.22 3.96
C PRO A 206 -19.34 10.91 4.08
N GLU A 207 -19.98 11.34 5.18
CA GLU A 207 -21.38 10.98 5.53
C GLU A 207 -22.40 11.38 4.44
N ASN A 208 -22.08 12.42 3.68
CA ASN A 208 -22.90 12.93 2.58
C ASN A 208 -22.27 12.65 1.21
N GLY A 209 -21.25 11.79 1.19
CA GLY A 209 -20.48 11.43 0.02
C GLY A 209 -21.18 10.35 -0.79
N LYS A 210 -21.36 10.64 -2.06
CA LYS A 210 -21.89 9.73 -3.04
C LYS A 210 -20.87 8.62 -3.33
N VAL A 211 -21.31 7.36 -3.29
CA VAL A 211 -20.42 6.20 -3.28
C VAL A 211 -20.49 5.45 -4.60
N TYR A 212 -19.34 5.34 -5.27
CA TYR A 212 -19.16 4.46 -6.41
C TYR A 212 -18.83 3.04 -5.95
N GLU A 213 -19.61 2.05 -6.39
CA GLU A 213 -19.38 0.65 -6.06
C GLU A 213 -18.86 -0.15 -7.27
N ARG A 214 -17.84 -0.98 -7.05
CA ARG A 214 -17.41 -2.01 -8.00
C ARG A 214 -17.22 -3.35 -7.34
N ARG A 215 -17.65 -4.39 -8.04
CA ARG A 215 -17.59 -5.78 -7.60
C ARG A 215 -16.47 -6.49 -8.36
N TYR A 216 -15.68 -7.27 -7.64
CA TYR A 216 -14.58 -8.07 -8.19
C TYR A 216 -14.64 -9.49 -7.62
N ILE A 217 -14.18 -10.45 -8.40
CA ILE A 217 -13.92 -11.82 -7.94
C ILE A 217 -12.40 -11.95 -7.81
N PRO A 218 -11.86 -12.02 -6.58
CA PRO A 218 -10.42 -12.15 -6.39
C PRO A 218 -9.88 -13.46 -6.94
N TYR A 219 -8.73 -13.41 -7.60
CA TYR A 219 -8.02 -14.60 -8.05
C TYR A 219 -7.25 -15.26 -6.90
N HIS A 220 -6.90 -16.54 -7.05
CA HIS A 220 -6.18 -17.28 -6.00
C HIS A 220 -4.81 -16.65 -5.66
N ASP A 221 -4.11 -16.10 -6.64
CA ASP A 221 -2.83 -15.41 -6.47
C ASP A 221 -2.96 -14.01 -5.84
N GLU A 222 -4.19 -13.51 -5.66
CA GLU A 222 -4.47 -12.28 -4.93
C GLU A 222 -4.61 -12.50 -3.41
N PHE A 223 -4.43 -13.74 -2.93
CA PHE A 223 -4.41 -14.08 -1.51
C PHE A 223 -3.01 -14.47 -1.05
N ASP A 224 -2.64 -14.02 0.15
CA ASP A 224 -1.50 -14.56 0.88
C ASP A 224 -1.93 -15.71 1.77
N HIS A 225 -1.04 -16.70 1.90
CA HIS A 225 -1.25 -17.86 2.77
C HIS A 225 -0.51 -17.62 4.09
N HIS A 226 -1.20 -17.72 5.22
CA HIS A 226 -0.56 -17.89 6.53
C HIS A 226 -0.74 -19.31 7.01
N HIS A 227 0.39 -19.95 7.30
CA HIS A 227 0.40 -21.12 8.13
C HIS A 227 0.37 -20.62 9.58
N ASP A 228 -0.77 -20.81 10.24
CA ASP A 228 -0.80 -20.72 11.69
C ASP A 228 -0.21 -22.04 12.21
N SER A 229 0.82 -21.99 13.06
CA SER A 229 1.43 -23.20 13.60
C SER A 229 0.48 -23.96 14.53
N ASN A 230 -0.53 -23.27 15.06
CA ASN A 230 -1.42 -23.81 16.09
C ASN A 230 -2.73 -24.35 15.53
N SER A 231 -3.09 -24.01 14.29
CA SER A 231 -4.26 -24.57 13.61
C SER A 231 -3.83 -25.40 12.40
N SER A 232 -4.46 -26.55 12.21
CA SER A 232 -4.28 -27.38 11.02
C SER A 232 -4.86 -26.75 9.74
N GLY A 233 -5.39 -25.53 9.84
CA GLY A 233 -6.02 -24.79 8.75
C GLY A 233 -5.06 -23.80 8.10
N HIS A 234 -5.17 -23.66 6.78
CA HIS A 234 -4.51 -22.57 6.07
C HIS A 234 -5.40 -21.34 6.13
N SER A 235 -4.94 -20.23 6.71
CA SER A 235 -5.67 -18.97 6.61
C SER A 235 -5.22 -18.22 5.35
N TYR A 236 -6.18 -17.73 4.59
CA TYR A 236 -5.94 -16.91 3.41
C TYR A 236 -6.52 -15.53 3.67
N PHE A 237 -5.82 -14.50 3.24
CA PHE A 237 -6.29 -13.13 3.37
C PHE A 237 -5.79 -12.31 2.17
N ILE A 238 -6.50 -11.22 1.87
CA ILE A 238 -6.07 -10.27 0.85
C ILE A 238 -5.05 -9.33 1.51
N PRO A 239 -3.76 -9.38 1.14
CA PRO A 239 -2.75 -8.51 1.73
C PRO A 239 -2.99 -7.06 1.30
N LEU A 240 -2.43 -6.10 2.05
CA LEU A 240 -2.66 -4.68 1.78
C LEU A 240 -2.25 -4.28 0.36
N ARG A 241 -1.16 -4.85 -0.19
CA ARG A 241 -0.76 -4.64 -1.59
C ARG A 241 -1.87 -4.97 -2.60
N ASN A 242 -2.66 -6.01 -2.36
CA ASN A 242 -3.71 -6.45 -3.26
C ASN A 242 -5.01 -5.66 -3.01
N ALA A 243 -5.29 -5.25 -1.77
CA ALA A 243 -6.34 -4.27 -1.51
C ALA A 243 -6.10 -2.96 -2.27
N MET A 244 -4.85 -2.48 -2.31
CA MET A 244 -4.48 -1.29 -3.09
C MET A 244 -4.68 -1.49 -4.60
N ASN A 245 -4.47 -2.70 -5.14
CA ASN A 245 -4.79 -3.02 -6.54
C ASN A 245 -6.30 -2.88 -6.81
N PHE A 246 -7.15 -3.39 -5.92
CA PHE A 246 -8.60 -3.24 -6.07
C PHE A 246 -9.05 -1.77 -6.02
N PHE A 247 -8.44 -0.97 -5.15
CA PHE A 247 -8.71 0.47 -5.10
C PHE A 247 -8.30 1.16 -6.40
N GLU A 248 -7.16 0.79 -6.97
CA GLU A 248 -6.71 1.33 -8.26
C GLU A 248 -7.61 0.94 -9.43
N ARG A 249 -8.04 -0.33 -9.50
CA ARG A 249 -9.02 -0.80 -10.48
C ARG A 249 -10.32 -0.01 -10.37
N SER A 250 -10.85 0.18 -9.16
CA SER A 250 -12.08 0.95 -8.93
C SER A 250 -11.96 2.40 -9.41
N ARG A 251 -10.84 3.09 -9.13
CA ARG A 251 -10.61 4.45 -9.65
C ARG A 251 -10.51 4.47 -11.18
N SER A 252 -9.79 3.52 -11.76
CA SER A 252 -9.60 3.43 -13.21
C SER A 252 -10.92 3.18 -13.92
N ASP A 253 -11.74 2.25 -13.40
CA ASP A 253 -13.08 1.95 -13.90
C ASP A 253 -14.02 3.14 -13.77
N PHE A 254 -13.95 3.87 -12.65
CA PHE A 254 -14.69 5.11 -12.47
C PHE A 254 -14.36 6.14 -13.55
N LEU A 255 -13.08 6.28 -13.90
CA LEU A 255 -12.62 7.16 -14.98
C LEU A 255 -12.92 6.63 -16.39
N GLY A 256 -13.64 5.50 -16.51
CA GLY A 256 -14.06 4.90 -17.77
C GLY A 256 -13.10 3.83 -18.31
N GLY A 257 -12.20 3.33 -17.46
CA GLY A 257 -11.25 2.27 -17.79
C GLY A 257 -10.06 2.72 -18.63
N PRO A 258 -9.18 1.78 -19.03
CA PRO A 258 -7.93 2.08 -19.72
C PRO A 258 -8.09 2.86 -21.03
N GLN A 259 -9.15 2.59 -21.80
CA GLN A 259 -9.40 3.28 -23.06
C GLN A 259 -9.78 4.76 -22.84
N SER A 260 -10.62 5.04 -21.84
CA SER A 260 -10.98 6.42 -21.50
C SER A 260 -9.79 7.19 -20.91
N LEU A 261 -8.95 6.54 -20.10
CA LEU A 261 -7.71 7.12 -19.61
C LEU A 261 -6.73 7.45 -20.75
N ARG A 262 -6.62 6.56 -21.74
CA ARG A 262 -5.81 6.81 -22.94
C ARG A 262 -6.38 7.96 -23.78
N LYS A 263 -7.70 8.04 -23.91
CA LYS A 263 -8.39 9.14 -24.58
C LYS A 263 -8.08 10.48 -23.91
N LEU A 264 -8.24 10.55 -22.59
CA LEU A 264 -7.88 11.73 -21.78
C LEU A 264 -6.42 12.16 -22.01
N GLN A 265 -5.51 11.19 -22.11
CA GLN A 265 -4.10 11.50 -22.35
C GLN A 265 -3.82 12.02 -23.77
N VAL A 266 -4.40 11.39 -24.79
CA VAL A 266 -4.09 11.69 -26.20
C VAL A 266 -4.87 12.90 -26.70
N GLU A 267 -6.16 12.97 -26.41
CA GLU A 267 -7.07 13.99 -26.94
C GLU A 267 -7.09 15.22 -26.04
N ASP A 268 -7.25 15.04 -24.72
CA ASP A 268 -7.39 16.14 -23.77
C ASP A 268 -6.04 16.59 -23.17
N ALA A 269 -4.94 15.92 -23.54
CA ALA A 269 -3.62 16.11 -22.95
C ALA A 269 -3.68 16.13 -21.40
N LEU A 270 -4.44 15.20 -20.81
CA LEU A 270 -4.68 15.10 -19.37
C LEU A 270 -4.13 13.78 -18.82
N ILE A 271 -3.42 13.85 -17.69
CA ILE A 271 -2.86 12.68 -17.02
C ILE A 271 -3.23 12.74 -15.54
N TRP A 272 -3.75 11.64 -15.00
CA TRP A 272 -3.99 11.49 -13.57
C TRP A 272 -2.81 10.80 -12.92
N VAL A 273 -2.33 11.35 -11.80
CA VAL A 273 -1.26 10.74 -11.01
C VAL A 273 -1.67 10.64 -9.54
N VAL A 274 -1.29 9.55 -8.88
CA VAL A 274 -1.41 9.45 -7.42
C VAL A 274 -0.29 10.28 -6.79
N THR A 275 -0.63 11.15 -5.86
CA THR A 275 0.31 12.04 -5.17
C THR A 275 0.50 11.69 -3.71
N GLY A 276 -0.50 11.03 -3.12
CA GLY A 276 -0.39 10.48 -1.78
C GLY A 276 -1.36 9.34 -1.50
N VAL A 277 -1.01 8.53 -0.51
CA VAL A 277 -1.91 7.55 0.11
C VAL A 277 -1.82 7.74 1.61
N ASP A 278 -2.98 7.79 2.25
CA ASP A 278 -3.12 7.90 3.69
C ASP A 278 -4.19 6.95 4.22
N ASN A 279 -4.20 6.73 5.53
CA ASN A 279 -5.18 5.87 6.21
C ASN A 279 -5.30 4.46 5.62
N GLY A 280 -4.25 3.97 4.95
CA GLY A 280 -4.21 2.63 4.39
C GLY A 280 -4.15 1.62 5.53
N LYS A 281 -5.19 0.81 5.70
CA LYS A 281 -5.31 -0.15 6.79
C LYS A 281 -5.90 -1.45 6.28
N LEU A 282 -5.28 -2.56 6.66
CA LEU A 282 -5.79 -3.90 6.54
C LEU A 282 -6.47 -4.28 7.85
N LEU A 283 -7.75 -4.61 7.79
CA LEU A 283 -8.53 -5.06 8.93
C LEU A 283 -8.51 -6.58 8.94
N LEU A 284 -7.48 -7.14 9.59
CA LEU A 284 -7.39 -8.57 9.83
C LEU A 284 -8.50 -8.95 10.81
N CYS A 285 -9.55 -9.59 10.31
CA CYS A 285 -10.58 -10.14 11.17
C CYS A 285 -10.14 -11.52 11.68
N GLU A 286 -10.21 -11.71 12.99
CA GLU A 286 -9.86 -12.95 13.71
C GLU A 286 -10.62 -14.20 13.20
N ASN A 287 -11.72 -14.02 12.45
CA ASN A 287 -12.62 -15.11 12.06
C ASN A 287 -12.46 -15.61 10.61
N ILE A 288 -11.43 -15.18 9.86
CA ILE A 288 -11.14 -15.75 8.53
C ILE A 288 -10.09 -16.84 8.69
N ILE A 289 -10.47 -17.92 9.37
CA ILE A 289 -9.74 -19.18 9.27
C ILE A 289 -10.40 -19.90 8.07
N LEU A 290 -9.64 -20.34 7.08
CA LEU A 290 -10.19 -21.24 6.06
C LEU A 290 -9.88 -22.65 6.55
N ASP A 291 -10.81 -23.24 7.29
CA ASP A 291 -10.67 -24.63 7.67
C ASP A 291 -11.08 -25.49 6.47
N LYS A 292 -10.10 -26.00 5.73
CA LYS A 292 -10.30 -26.93 4.60
C LYS A 292 -10.91 -28.27 5.02
N ARG A 293 -11.37 -28.45 6.26
CA ARG A 293 -11.87 -29.71 6.81
C ARG A 293 -13.26 -30.16 6.35
N HIS A 294 -13.75 -29.71 5.18
CA HIS A 294 -15.07 -30.14 4.68
C HIS A 294 -15.11 -30.84 3.31
N MET A 295 -14.01 -31.46 2.88
CA MET A 295 -14.06 -32.35 1.71
C MET A 295 -13.85 -33.84 1.98
N ASP A 296 -13.52 -34.26 3.21
CA ASP A 296 -13.30 -35.70 3.51
C ASP A 296 -13.83 -36.11 4.91
N VAL A 297 -15.13 -36.36 5.04
CA VAL A 297 -15.71 -37.25 6.08
C VAL A 297 -16.90 -37.96 5.41
N MET A 298 -16.67 -39.10 4.77
CA MET A 298 -16.86 -40.47 5.32
C MET A 298 -18.28 -40.71 5.87
N PRO A 299 -19.04 -41.68 5.33
CA PRO A 299 -20.32 -42.08 5.91
C PRO A 299 -20.05 -42.72 7.26
N VAL A 300 -20.53 -42.09 8.34
CA VAL A 300 -20.54 -42.72 9.67
C VAL A 300 -21.89 -43.39 9.82
N ASP A 301 -21.88 -44.71 9.60
CA ASP A 301 -22.94 -45.59 10.04
C ASP A 301 -23.06 -45.53 11.57
N GLU A 302 -24.32 -45.45 12.02
CA GLU A 302 -24.88 -45.87 13.31
C GLU A 302 -24.01 -45.75 14.57
N TYR A 303 -24.34 -44.81 15.47
CA TYR A 303 -24.34 -45.11 16.91
C TYR A 303 -25.36 -44.26 17.68
N SER A 304 -25.75 -44.82 18.81
CA SER A 304 -27.07 -44.81 19.43
C SER A 304 -27.45 -43.58 20.27
N SER A 305 -28.75 -43.54 20.53
CA SER A 305 -29.57 -42.62 21.30
C SER A 305 -29.23 -42.45 22.78
N GLU A 306 -29.74 -41.34 23.32
CA GLU A 306 -30.02 -41.01 24.73
C GLU A 306 -28.93 -40.28 25.52
N ASP A 307 -28.68 -39.01 25.17
CA ASP A 307 -28.40 -37.97 26.16
C ASP A 307 -28.75 -36.58 25.59
N LYS A 308 -29.99 -36.15 25.85
CA LYS A 308 -30.54 -34.84 25.43
C LYS A 308 -30.94 -34.07 26.69
N MET A 309 -30.14 -33.08 27.09
CA MET A 309 -30.57 -31.79 27.66
C MET A 309 -29.37 -31.07 28.28
N ASN A 310 -28.63 -30.33 27.47
CA ASN A 310 -27.89 -29.10 27.87
C ASN A 310 -27.33 -28.36 26.63
N ASN A 311 -28.10 -28.32 25.54
CA ASN A 311 -27.76 -27.53 24.34
C ASN A 311 -28.07 -26.04 24.59
N ILE A 312 -27.21 -25.39 25.37
CA ILE A 312 -26.98 -23.95 25.17
C ILE A 312 -26.50 -23.85 23.72
N LEU A 313 -27.25 -23.14 22.88
CA LEU A 313 -26.86 -22.78 21.52
C LEU A 313 -25.58 -21.93 21.59
N THR A 314 -24.42 -22.56 21.78
CA THR A 314 -23.19 -22.08 21.18
C THR A 314 -23.42 -22.21 19.68
N VAL A 315 -23.95 -21.15 19.08
CA VAL A 315 -23.91 -20.96 17.64
C VAL A 315 -22.43 -21.03 17.30
N GLU A 316 -21.99 -22.20 16.83
CA GLU A 316 -20.63 -22.35 16.34
C GLU A 316 -20.43 -21.24 15.32
N PRO A 317 -19.38 -20.41 15.48
CA PRO A 317 -19.12 -19.34 14.53
C PRO A 317 -18.95 -20.03 13.18
N LYS A 318 -20.00 -19.93 12.34
CA LYS A 318 -19.99 -20.50 11.00
C LYS A 318 -18.80 -19.85 10.31
N MET A 319 -17.74 -20.62 10.13
CA MET A 319 -16.51 -20.14 9.56
C MET A 319 -16.82 -19.69 8.14
N ILE A 320 -16.72 -18.38 7.93
CA ILE A 320 -16.97 -17.79 6.63
C ILE A 320 -15.69 -18.00 5.87
N ASP A 321 -15.71 -19.06 5.07
CA ASP A 321 -14.64 -19.41 4.18
C ASP A 321 -14.54 -18.26 3.18
N SER A 322 -13.55 -17.37 3.32
CA SER A 322 -13.10 -16.49 2.23
C SER A 322 -12.39 -17.32 1.15
N SER A 323 -13.04 -18.41 0.73
CA SER A 323 -12.59 -19.22 -0.37
C SER A 323 -12.56 -18.37 -1.63
N THR A 324 -11.61 -18.71 -2.49
CA THR A 324 -11.53 -18.17 -3.83
C THR A 324 -12.88 -18.30 -4.53
N GLY A 325 -13.41 -17.20 -5.04
CA GLY A 325 -14.75 -17.15 -5.66
C GLY A 325 -15.75 -16.25 -4.93
N ASN A 326 -15.48 -15.87 -3.67
CA ASN A 326 -16.31 -14.87 -3.01
C ASN A 326 -16.13 -13.48 -3.65
N GLU A 327 -17.24 -12.78 -3.83
CA GLU A 327 -17.24 -11.43 -4.39
C GLU A 327 -16.77 -10.41 -3.34
N VAL A 328 -15.82 -9.57 -3.73
CA VAL A 328 -15.44 -8.38 -2.96
C VAL A 328 -16.02 -7.13 -3.60
N VAL A 329 -16.44 -6.18 -2.78
CA VAL A 329 -17.02 -4.91 -3.20
C VAL A 329 -16.08 -3.77 -2.79
N VAL A 330 -15.59 -3.02 -3.75
CA VAL A 330 -14.88 -1.76 -3.51
C VAL A 330 -15.88 -0.61 -3.54
N ARG A 331 -16.01 0.08 -2.41
CA ARG A 331 -16.70 1.37 -2.30
C ARG A 331 -15.68 2.48 -2.41
N THR A 332 -15.95 3.45 -3.27
CA THR A 332 -15.10 4.62 -3.47
C THR A 332 -15.97 5.89 -3.39
N ALA A 333 -15.74 6.72 -2.38
CA ALA A 333 -16.27 8.08 -2.37
C ALA A 333 -15.22 9.06 -2.89
N PHE A 334 -15.65 9.99 -3.73
CA PHE A 334 -14.77 11.00 -4.33
C PHE A 334 -15.03 12.36 -3.69
N GLU A 335 -13.98 12.98 -3.16
CA GLU A 335 -14.01 14.33 -2.62
C GLU A 335 -13.21 15.25 -3.54
N VAL A 336 -13.92 16.08 -4.31
CA VAL A 336 -13.31 16.97 -5.29
C VAL A 336 -12.80 18.25 -4.62
N LYS A 337 -11.52 18.56 -4.81
CA LYS A 337 -10.84 19.73 -4.27
C LYS A 337 -10.25 20.59 -5.39
N ARG A 338 -10.03 21.88 -5.09
CA ARG A 338 -9.37 22.84 -5.99
C ARG A 338 -9.90 22.82 -7.44
N ARG A 339 -11.22 22.92 -7.61
CA ARG A 339 -11.90 22.94 -8.93
C ARG A 339 -11.62 21.69 -9.78
N GLY A 340 -11.69 20.49 -9.19
CA GLY A 340 -11.44 19.24 -9.92
C GLY A 340 -9.99 18.81 -9.99
N MET A 341 -9.04 19.72 -9.74
CA MET A 341 -7.62 19.44 -9.93
C MET A 341 -7.10 18.36 -8.98
N ILE A 342 -7.55 18.37 -7.72
CA ILE A 342 -7.17 17.38 -6.70
C ILE A 342 -8.43 16.60 -6.33
N ILE A 343 -8.32 15.29 -6.22
CA ILE A 343 -9.44 14.44 -5.81
C ILE A 343 -8.95 13.47 -4.76
N ASP A 344 -9.59 13.47 -3.61
CA ASP A 344 -9.36 12.44 -2.59
C ASP A 344 -10.36 11.32 -2.81
N CYS A 345 -9.84 10.11 -3.00
CA CYS A 345 -10.60 8.88 -3.20
C CYS A 345 -10.59 8.08 -1.89
N HIS A 346 -11.72 8.08 -1.18
CA HIS A 346 -11.91 7.34 0.07
C HIS A 346 -12.41 5.94 -0.27
N HIS A 347 -11.54 4.95 -0.08
CA HIS A 347 -11.79 3.57 -0.46
C HIS A 347 -12.10 2.66 0.73
N ALA A 348 -13.00 1.71 0.51
CA ALA A 348 -13.28 0.61 1.40
C ALA A 348 -13.46 -0.69 0.59
N LEU A 349 -12.71 -1.73 0.96
CA LEU A 349 -12.83 -3.08 0.41
C LEU A 349 -13.69 -3.92 1.35
N LEU A 350 -14.82 -4.41 0.85
CA LEU A 350 -15.78 -5.20 1.60
C LEU A 350 -15.80 -6.63 1.07
N LEU A 351 -15.88 -7.63 1.95
CA LEU A 351 -16.27 -8.99 1.61
C LEU A 351 -17.79 -9.11 1.71
N ASN A 352 -18.42 -9.65 0.66
CA ASN A 352 -19.82 -10.02 0.72
C ASN A 352 -19.93 -11.43 1.31
N GLU A 353 -20.45 -11.56 2.53
CA GLU A 353 -20.57 -12.85 3.23
C GLU A 353 -21.90 -13.56 2.93
N GLY A 354 -22.68 -13.04 1.97
CA GLY A 354 -24.04 -13.49 1.70
C GLY A 354 -25.08 -12.82 2.59
N GLY A 355 -26.30 -12.67 2.07
CA GLY A 355 -27.36 -11.90 2.71
C GLY A 355 -27.03 -10.39 2.78
N ASN A 356 -27.45 -9.74 3.86
CA ASN A 356 -27.20 -8.30 4.11
C ASN A 356 -25.90 -8.04 4.89
N ARG A 357 -25.03 -9.05 5.05
CA ARG A 357 -23.79 -8.94 5.82
C ARG A 357 -22.62 -8.61 4.91
N THR A 358 -21.95 -7.51 5.22
CA THR A 358 -20.71 -7.12 4.56
C THR A 358 -19.65 -6.88 5.63
N LYS A 359 -18.41 -7.22 5.29
CA LYS A 359 -17.28 -7.13 6.21
C LYS A 359 -16.16 -6.30 5.62
N LEU A 360 -15.71 -5.28 6.34
CA LEU A 360 -14.63 -4.42 5.90
C LEU A 360 -13.29 -5.15 6.01
N LEU A 361 -12.63 -5.37 4.87
CA LEU A 361 -11.32 -6.01 4.78
C LEU A 361 -10.19 -4.99 4.80
N ALA A 362 -10.35 -3.87 4.11
CA ALA A 362 -9.33 -2.83 4.02
C ALA A 362 -9.92 -1.46 3.71
N GLN A 363 -9.19 -0.40 4.01
CA GLN A 363 -9.54 0.96 3.62
C GLN A 363 -8.29 1.78 3.30
N ALA A 364 -8.43 2.84 2.51
CA ALA A 364 -7.36 3.81 2.23
C ALA A 364 -7.95 5.10 1.65
N THR A 365 -7.29 6.23 1.88
CA THR A 365 -7.54 7.49 1.17
C THR A 365 -6.42 7.70 0.15
N CYS A 366 -6.75 7.75 -1.14
CA CYS A 366 -5.80 8.00 -2.23
C CYS A 366 -6.02 9.38 -2.82
N THR A 367 -5.01 10.24 -2.80
CA THR A 367 -5.09 11.57 -3.43
C THR A 367 -4.56 11.52 -4.86
N ILE A 368 -5.41 11.82 -5.83
CA ILE A 368 -5.03 11.95 -7.24
C ILE A 368 -5.01 13.41 -7.70
N LEU A 369 -4.12 13.70 -8.64
CA LEU A 369 -3.88 15.03 -9.21
C LEU A 369 -3.96 14.98 -10.74
N ALA A 370 -4.70 15.92 -11.31
CA ALA A 370 -4.73 16.15 -12.74
C ALA A 370 -3.53 16.98 -13.21
N LEU A 371 -2.79 16.46 -14.18
CA LEU A 371 -1.66 17.12 -14.83
C LEU A 371 -1.91 17.31 -16.33
N LYS A 372 -1.44 18.43 -16.87
CA LYS A 372 -1.39 18.63 -18.32
C LYS A 372 -0.24 17.81 -18.92
N GLY A 373 -0.54 16.88 -19.82
CA GLY A 373 0.41 15.90 -20.38
C GLY A 373 1.66 16.50 -21.01
N SER A 374 1.53 17.66 -21.68
CA SER A 374 2.67 18.34 -22.31
C SER A 374 3.61 19.05 -21.34
N THR A 375 3.09 19.64 -20.27
CA THR A 375 3.88 20.45 -19.32
C THR A 375 4.16 19.76 -18.00
N ARG A 376 3.42 18.67 -17.71
CA ARG A 376 3.37 17.97 -16.42
C ARG A 376 3.04 18.88 -15.24
N ARG A 377 2.41 20.04 -15.50
CA ARG A 377 1.95 20.96 -14.47
C ARG A 377 0.52 20.61 -14.05
N PRO A 378 0.15 20.83 -12.77
CA PRO A 378 -1.23 20.76 -12.31
C PRO A 378 -2.17 21.57 -13.19
N THR A 379 -3.36 21.04 -13.49
CA THR A 379 -4.35 21.72 -14.33
C THR A 379 -5.76 21.58 -13.75
N SER A 380 -6.50 22.69 -13.73
CA SER A 380 -7.94 22.70 -13.44
C SER A 380 -8.80 22.68 -14.70
N ASN A 381 -8.17 22.68 -15.88
CA ASN A 381 -8.88 22.63 -17.16
C ASN A 381 -9.29 21.17 -17.46
N LEU A 382 -10.32 20.70 -16.77
CA LEU A 382 -10.89 19.38 -16.96
C LEU A 382 -12.05 19.44 -17.97
N PRO A 383 -12.22 18.43 -18.84
CA PRO A 383 -13.39 18.33 -19.69
C PRO A 383 -14.69 18.38 -18.87
N GLN A 384 -15.70 19.10 -19.35
CA GLN A 384 -16.96 19.29 -18.60
C GLN A 384 -17.62 17.96 -18.24
N TRP A 385 -17.65 17.01 -19.17
CA TRP A 385 -18.22 15.67 -18.93
C TRP A 385 -17.57 14.95 -17.73
N LEU A 386 -16.28 15.21 -17.45
CA LEU A 386 -15.56 14.61 -16.34
C LEU A 386 -15.92 15.28 -15.01
N LEU A 387 -16.06 16.61 -15.01
CA LEU A 387 -16.59 17.38 -13.87
C LEU A 387 -18.02 16.94 -13.55
N ASP A 388 -18.85 16.81 -14.58
CA ASP A 388 -20.21 16.32 -14.46
C ASP A 388 -20.21 14.90 -13.89
N LYS A 389 -19.29 14.03 -14.33
CA LYS A 389 -19.15 12.68 -13.79
C LYS A 389 -18.82 12.66 -12.29
N PHE A 390 -17.96 13.55 -11.82
CA PHE A 390 -17.68 13.68 -10.38
C PHE A 390 -18.86 14.29 -9.60
N ALA A 391 -19.67 15.14 -10.24
CA ALA A 391 -20.90 15.67 -9.66
C ALA A 391 -22.07 14.66 -9.67
N GLN A 392 -22.06 13.73 -10.64
CA GLN A 392 -23.08 12.72 -10.93
C GLN A 392 -22.80 11.36 -10.31
N VAL A 393 -21.68 11.15 -9.62
CA VAL A 393 -21.63 10.06 -8.62
C VAL A 393 -22.95 10.20 -7.83
N PRO A 394 -23.77 9.14 -7.67
CA PRO A 394 -25.18 9.24 -7.25
C PRO A 394 -25.41 9.43 -5.76
#